data_AF-A0A7C8B5S6-F1
#
_entry.id   AF-A0A7C8B5S6-F1
#
_cell.length_a   1.000
_cell.length_b   1.000
_cell.length_c   1.000
_cell.angle_alpha   90.00
_cell.angle_beta   90.00
_cell.angle_gamma   90.00
#
_symmetry.space_group_name_H-M   'P 1'
#
loop_
_entity.id
_entity.type
_entity.pdbx_description
1 polymer ?
#
loop_
_entity_poly.entity_id
_entity_poly.type
_entity_poly.pdbx_seq_one_letter_code
_entity_poly.pdbx_strand_id
1 'polypeptide(L)' 'MATEKFETSLKKLEDIVKRLEAGSLSLEESLKAFEEGVKHAAFCSGKLDEAERRVEILLKQKDGSLKRESFESQEN' A
#
# COMPACT_ATOMS: atom_id res chain seq x y z
N MET A 1 14.48 1.73 -3.75
CA MET A 1 13.58 0.95 -4.63
C MET A 1 12.15 0.78 -4.10
N ALA A 2 11.88 0.13 -2.95
CA ALA A 2 10.48 -0.05 -2.49
C ALA A 2 9.76 1.27 -2.15
N THR A 3 10.46 2.18 -1.46
CA THR A 3 9.97 3.55 -1.18
C THR A 3 9.72 4.33 -2.48
N GLU A 4 10.63 4.28 -3.44
CA GLU A 4 10.45 4.95 -4.74
C GLU A 4 9.20 4.47 -5.49
N LYS A 5 8.86 3.17 -5.38
CA LYS A 5 7.63 2.62 -5.97
C LYS A 5 6.36 3.09 -5.25
N PHE A 6 6.42 3.29 -3.93
CA PHE A 6 5.33 3.88 -3.15
C PHE A 6 5.10 5.34 -3.56
N GLU A 7 6.13 6.19 -3.47
CA GLU A 7 6.04 7.61 -3.83
C GLU A 7 5.57 7.81 -5.27
N THR A 8 6.04 6.97 -6.20
CA THR A 8 5.59 7.01 -7.59
C THR A 8 4.11 6.65 -7.73
N SER A 9 3.64 5.64 -7.00
CA SER A 9 2.23 5.22 -7.06
C SER A 9 1.31 6.23 -6.39
N LEU A 10 1.77 6.85 -5.30
CA LEU A 10 1.06 7.92 -4.60
C LEU A 10 0.90 9.13 -5.52
N LYS A 11 1.99 9.58 -6.16
CA LYS A 11 1.94 10.69 -7.11
C LYS A 11 0.97 10.43 -8.27
N LYS A 12 1.00 9.21 -8.83
CA LYS A 12 0.05 8.82 -9.89
C LYS A 12 -1.40 8.87 -9.41
N LEU A 13 -1.67 8.43 -8.19
CA LEU A 13 -3.00 8.53 -7.58
C LEU A 13 -3.44 9.98 -7.44
N GLU A 14 -2.58 10.86 -6.95
CA GLU A 14 -2.88 12.30 -6.83
C GLU A 14 -3.20 12.94 -8.18
N ASP A 15 -2.43 12.61 -9.22
CA ASP A 15 -2.66 13.12 -10.57
C ASP A 15 -3.99 12.60 -11.17
N ILE A 16 -4.35 11.34 -10.88
CA ILE A 16 -5.65 10.76 -11.27
C ILE A 16 -6.79 11.49 -10.58
N VAL A 17 -6.70 11.72 -9.27
CA VAL A 17 -7.72 12.45 -8.50
C VAL A 17 -7.91 13.86 -9.06
N LYS A 18 -6.83 14.60 -9.29
CA LYS A 18 -6.90 15.94 -9.91
C LYS A 18 -7.60 15.92 -11.27
N ARG A 19 -7.34 14.91 -12.11
CA ARG A 19 -7.99 14.78 -13.42
C ARG A 19 -9.49 14.48 -13.30
N LEU A 20 -9.88 13.65 -12.33
CA LEU A 20 -11.29 13.35 -12.05
C LEU A 20 -12.02 14.59 -11.53
N GLU A 21 -11.40 15.34 -10.61
CA GLU A 21 -11.95 16.57 -10.03
C GLU A 21 -12.06 17.72 -11.03
N ALA A 22 -11.18 17.77 -12.05
CA ALA A 22 -11.23 18.76 -13.11
C ALA A 22 -12.51 18.66 -13.97
N GLY A 23 -13.19 17.51 -13.98
CA GLY A 23 -14.49 17.32 -14.64
C GLY A 23 -14.47 17.43 -16.17
N SER A 24 -13.29 17.45 -16.80
CA SER A 24 -13.12 17.57 -18.25
C SER A 24 -13.03 16.23 -18.99
N LEU A 25 -13.16 15.11 -18.27
CA LEU A 25 -13.06 13.76 -18.82
C LEU A 25 -14.41 13.30 -19.37
N SER A 26 -14.38 12.55 -20.48
CA SER A 26 -15.56 11.80 -20.91
C SER A 26 -15.93 10.71 -19.89
N LEU A 27 -17.12 10.13 -20.01
CA LEU A 27 -17.56 9.03 -19.13
C LEU A 27 -16.58 7.84 -19.17
N GLU A 28 -16.15 7.44 -20.36
CA GLU A 28 -15.24 6.30 -20.53
C GLU A 28 -13.86 6.60 -19.93
N GLU A 29 -13.34 7.81 -20.11
CA GLU A 29 -12.08 8.23 -19.51
C GLU A 29 -12.18 8.34 -17.98
N SER A 30 -13.31 8.79 -17.47
CA SER A 30 -13.58 8.88 -16.03
C SER A 30 -13.58 7.49 -15.40
N LEU A 31 -14.20 6.51 -16.05
CA LEU A 31 -14.19 5.10 -15.60
C LEU A 31 -12.78 4.53 -15.60
N LYS A 32 -12.00 4.74 -16.67
CA LYS A 32 -10.60 4.29 -16.75
C LYS A 32 -9.74 4.92 -15.66
N ALA A 33 -9.83 6.24 -15.49
CA ALA A 33 -9.10 6.96 -14.46
C ALA A 33 -9.48 6.48 -13.05
N PHE A 34 -10.76 6.22 -12.79
CA PHE A 34 -11.23 5.66 -11.52
C PHE A 34 -10.64 4.27 -11.25
N GLU A 35 -10.68 3.35 -12.22
CA GLU A 35 -10.10 2.01 -12.08
C GLU A 35 -8.58 2.05 -11.80
N GLU A 36 -7.86 2.92 -12.50
CA GLU A 36 -6.43 3.14 -12.24
C GLU A 36 -6.18 3.71 -10.84
N GLY A 37 -7.01 4.67 -10.41
CA GLY A 37 -6.96 5.26 -9.08
C GLY A 37 -7.17 4.21 -7.99
N VAL A 38 -8.18 3.35 -8.13
CA VAL A 38 -8.44 2.25 -7.19
C VAL A 38 -7.24 1.31 -7.07
N LYS A 39 -6.58 0.97 -8.18
CA LYS A 39 -5.38 0.12 -8.18
C LYS A 39 -4.22 0.79 -7.41
N HIS A 40 -3.98 2.07 -7.65
CA HIS A 40 -2.92 2.80 -6.95
C HIS A 40 -3.23 2.97 -5.46
N ALA A 41 -4.48 3.26 -5.10
CA ALA A 41 -4.91 3.36 -3.71
C ALA A 41 -4.73 2.03 -2.96
N ALA A 42 -5.16 0.92 -3.56
CA ALA A 42 -5.00 -0.42 -2.98
C ALA A 42 -3.51 -0.78 -2.78
N PHE A 43 -2.66 -0.45 -3.75
CA PHE A 43 -1.21 -0.66 -3.63
C PHE A 43 -0.61 0.16 -2.47
N CYS A 44 -0.97 1.44 -2.36
CA CYS A 44 -0.46 2.31 -1.30
C CYS A 44 -0.91 1.82 0.08
N SER A 45 -2.19 1.48 0.23
CA SER A 45 -2.72 0.91 1.48
C SER A 45 -1.98 -0.36 1.89
N GLY A 46 -1.81 -1.32 0.97
CA GLY A 46 -1.09 -2.56 1.28
C GLY A 46 0.37 -2.34 1.68
N LYS A 47 1.02 -1.28 1.16
CA LYS A 47 2.38 -0.90 1.57
C LYS A 47 2.43 -0.24 2.95
N LEU A 48 1.43 0.55 3.31
CA LEU A 48 1.30 1.11 4.64
C LEU A 48 1.06 0.01 5.67
N ASP A 49 0.17 -0.95 5.38
CA ASP A 49 -0.09 -2.11 6.25
C ASP A 49 1.16 -2.95 6.49
N GLU A 50 1.99 -3.16 5.46
CA GLU A 50 3.27 -3.88 5.57
C GLU A 50 4.25 -3.12 6.48
N ALA A 51 4.30 -1.80 6.35
CA ALA A 51 5.15 -0.95 7.19
C ALA A 51 4.68 -0.96 8.64
N GLU A 52 3.37 -0.83 8.88
CA GLU A 52 2.77 -0.88 10.22
C GLU A 52 3.09 -2.20 10.93
N ARG A 53 2.85 -3.34 10.27
CA ARG A 53 3.18 -4.67 10.82
C ARG A 53 4.66 -4.79 11.19
N ARG A 54 5.55 -4.26 10.36
CA ARG A 54 6.99 -4.23 10.65
C ARG A 54 7.31 -3.40 11.90
N VAL A 55 6.69 -2.24 12.04
CA VAL A 55 6.86 -1.38 13.22
C VAL A 55 6.36 -2.10 14.47
N GLU A 56 5.18 -2.73 14.42
CA GLU A 56 4.65 -3.50 15.54
C GLU A 56 5.59 -4.62 16.00
N ILE A 57 6.17 -5.39 15.07
CA ILE A 57 7.12 -6.45 15.39
C ILE A 57 8.35 -5.87 16.10
N LEU A 58 8.90 -4.77 15.57
CA LEU A 58 10.08 -4.12 16.16
C LEU A 58 9.81 -3.54 17.56
N LEU A 59 8.60 -3.02 17.79
CA LEU A 59 8.19 -2.53 19.11
C LEU A 59 8.02 -3.68 20.11
N LYS A 60 7.36 -4.78 19.70
CA LYS A 60 7.21 -6.00 20.52
C LYS A 60 8.56 -6.64 20.88
N GLN A 61 9.55 -6.54 20.00
CA GLN A 61 10.93 -6.97 20.27
C GLN A 61 11.67 -6.06 21.27
N LYS A 62 11.44 -4.74 21.22
CA LYS A 62 12.08 -3.79 22.14
C LYS A 62 11.56 -3.84 23.57
N ASP A 63 10.31 -4.25 23.77
CA ASP A 63 9.69 -4.38 25.10
C ASP A 63 10.02 -5.72 25.81
N GLY A 64 11.00 -6.48 25.31
CA GLY A 64 11.45 -7.73 25.94
C GLY A 64 10.48 -8.92 25.83
N SER A 65 9.28 -8.74 25.28
CA SER A 65 8.33 -9.82 25.01
C SER A 65 8.63 -10.51 23.66
N LEU A 66 9.65 -11.35 23.63
CA LEU A 66 9.86 -12.29 22.51
C LEU A 66 8.77 -13.37 22.56
N LYS A 67 7.75 -13.28 21.69
CA LYS A 67 7.07 -14.51 21.27
C LYS A 67 8.01 -15.24 20.31
N ARG A 68 8.52 -16.40 20.76
CA ARG A 68 9.05 -17.42 19.87
C ARG A 68 7.93 -17.82 18.92
N GLU A 69 8.03 -17.48 17.65
CA GLU A 69 7.39 -18.34 16.66
C GLU A 69 8.22 -19.62 16.65
N SER A 70 7.65 -20.68 17.24
CA SER A 70 8.13 -22.04 17.01
C SER A 70 7.92 -22.30 15.52
N PHE A 71 9.01 -22.27 14.75
CA PHE A 71 9.00 -22.80 13.40
C PHE A 71 9.04 -24.33 13.51
N GLU A 72 7.93 -24.92 13.96
CA GLU A 72 7.70 -26.36 13.81
C GLU A 72 6.94 -26.57 12.51
N SER A 73 7.72 -26.68 11.44
CA SER A 73 7.31 -27.37 10.22
C SER A 73 8.55 -28.05 9.63
N GLN A 74 9.10 -28.99 10.39
CA GLN A 74 9.64 -30.21 9.80
C GLN A 74 8.66 -31.33 10.16
N GLU A 75 7.73 -31.60 9.25
CA GLU A 75 7.03 -32.89 9.21
C GLU A 75 7.43 -33.57 7.89
N ASN A 76 8.24 -34.63 8.07
CA ASN A 76 8.61 -35.75 7.18
C ASN A 76 8.63 -35.56 5.65
#